data_AF-A0A527Z304-F1
#
_entry.id   AF-A0A527Z304-F1
#
_cell.length_a   1.000
_cell.length_b   1.000
_cell.length_c   1.000
_cell.angle_alpha   90.00
_cell.angle_beta   90.00
_cell.angle_gamma   90.00
#
_symmetry.space_group_name_H-M   'P 1'
#
loop_
_entity.id
_entity.type
_entity.pdbx_description
1 polymer ?
#
loop_
_entity_poly.entity_id
_entity_poly.type
_entity_poly.pdbx_seq_one_letter_code
_entity_poly.pdbx_strand_id
1 'polypeptide(L)'
;PVQGDFSIPADVERVVEDSAQHFGRLDGLVNNAGGMLGRVPYAEQTEAHYDAVMDLNARSVLTASRQAMPWLKRQGGFIVNTSSIA
;
A
#
# COMPACT_ATOMS: atom_id res chain seq x y z
N PRO A 1 10.07 1.15 15.20
CA PRO A 1 9.34 1.70 14.04
C PRO A 1 9.79 0.93 12.79
N VAL A 2 8.87 0.45 11.96
CA VAL A 2 9.21 -0.19 10.67
C VAL A 2 9.07 0.86 9.59
N GLN A 3 10.14 1.10 8.82
CA GLN A 3 10.17 2.06 7.72
C GLN A 3 10.17 1.31 6.39
N GLY A 4 9.53 1.86 5.37
CA GLY A 4 9.57 1.35 4.00
C GLY A 4 8.95 2.33 3.01
N ASP A 5 9.40 2.29 1.76
CA ASP A 5 8.81 3.04 0.65
C ASP A 5 7.71 2.19 -0.01
N PHE A 6 6.47 2.68 0.04
CA PHE A 6 5.32 1.93 -0.46
C PHE A 6 5.19 1.96 -2.00
N SER A 7 6.03 2.71 -2.70
CA SER A 7 6.20 2.55 -4.16
C SER A 7 7.03 1.31 -4.53
N ILE A 8 7.71 0.68 -3.56
CA ILE A 8 8.56 -0.50 -3.77
C ILE A 8 7.85 -1.75 -3.20
N PRO A 9 7.41 -2.71 -4.04
CA PRO A 9 6.65 -3.87 -3.57
C PRO A 9 7.33 -4.69 -2.47
N ALA A 10 8.65 -4.86 -2.55
CA ALA A 10 9.42 -5.60 -1.54
C ALA A 10 9.39 -4.92 -0.16
N ASP A 11 9.38 -3.58 -0.11
CA ASP A 11 9.25 -2.84 1.14
C ASP A 11 7.84 -2.97 1.72
N VAL A 12 6.81 -2.94 0.88
CA VAL A 12 5.42 -3.14 1.31
C VAL A 12 5.25 -4.52 1.96
N GLU A 13 5.72 -5.58 1.30
CA GLU A 13 5.64 -6.95 1.82
C GLU A 13 6.35 -7.08 3.16
N ARG A 14 7.59 -6.57 3.25
CA ARG A 14 8.39 -6.59 4.46
C ARG A 14 7.72 -5.81 5.61
N VAL A 15 7.22 -4.60 5.35
CA VAL A 15 6.59 -3.77 6.39
C VAL A 15 5.36 -4.47 6.98
N VAL A 16 4.51 -5.06 6.14
CA VAL A 16 3.32 -5.79 6.61
C VAL A 16 3.72 -7.02 7.43
N GLU A 17 4.67 -7.80 6.93
CA GLU A 17 5.12 -9.03 7.59
C GLU A 17 5.81 -8.73 8.93
N ASP A 18 6.78 -7.82 8.95
CA ASP A 18 7.52 -7.42 10.16
C ASP A 18 6.55 -6.90 11.24
N SER A 19 5.55 -6.11 10.84
CA SER A 19 4.54 -5.57 11.75
C SER A 19 3.68 -6.69 12.35
N ALA A 20 3.18 -7.60 11.51
CA ALA A 20 2.35 -8.71 11.96
C ALA A 20 3.12 -9.68 12.87
N GLN A 21 4.39 -9.95 12.54
CA GLN A 21 5.27 -10.78 13.38
C GLN A 21 5.58 -10.12 14.71
N HIS A 22 5.90 -8.82 14.72
CA HIS A 22 6.24 -8.10 15.95
C HIS A 22 5.10 -8.16 16.98
N PHE A 23 3.85 -8.01 16.54
CA PHE A 23 2.68 -8.10 17.43
C PHE A 23 2.12 -9.52 17.56
N GLY A 24 2.63 -10.48 16.80
CA GLY A 24 2.12 -11.85 16.73
C GLY A 24 0.72 -11.98 16.09
N ARG A 25 0.16 -10.88 15.59
CA ARG A 25 -1.18 -10.79 14.99
C ARG A 25 -1.29 -9.56 14.09
N LEU A 26 -2.32 -9.56 13.24
CA LEU A 26 -2.76 -8.40 12.48
C LEU A 26 -4.29 -8.34 12.51
N ASP A 27 -4.83 -7.23 13.04
CA ASP A 27 -6.29 -7.03 13.18
C ASP A 27 -6.87 -6.16 12.07
N GLY A 28 -6.05 -5.29 11.49
CA GLY A 28 -6.48 -4.38 10.45
C GLY A 28 -5.33 -3.87 9.63
N LEU A 29 -5.63 -3.56 8.38
CA LEU A 29 -4.74 -2.86 7.45
C LEU A 29 -5.44 -1.57 7.01
N VAL A 30 -4.73 -0.44 7.09
CA VAL A 30 -5.19 0.83 6.53
C VAL A 30 -4.22 1.24 5.43
N ASN A 31 -4.65 1.08 4.18
CA ASN A 31 -3.91 1.52 3.01
C ASN A 31 -4.12 3.03 2.82
N ASN A 32 -3.25 3.81 3.46
CA ASN A 32 -3.31 5.27 3.44
C ASN A 32 -2.19 5.93 2.63
N ALA A 33 -1.06 5.25 2.43
CA ALA A 33 0.02 5.80 1.62
C ALA A 33 -0.50 6.06 0.20
N GLY A 34 -0.34 7.30 -0.28
CA GLY A 34 -0.81 7.71 -1.58
C GLY A 34 -0.50 9.18 -1.87
N GLY A 35 -0.49 9.56 -3.14
CA GLY A 35 -0.25 10.93 -3.55
C GLY A 35 -0.34 11.14 -5.06
N MET A 36 -0.37 12.41 -5.48
CA MET A 36 -0.42 12.76 -6.90
C MET A 36 0.94 12.65 -7.59
N LEU A 37 2.04 12.62 -6.84
CA LEU A 37 3.42 12.65 -7.35
C LEU A 37 3.73 13.80 -8.34
N GLY A 38 2.91 14.85 -8.32
CA GLY A 38 3.00 15.99 -9.23
C GLY A 38 1.63 16.36 -9.81
N ARG A 39 1.55 17.52 -10.46
CA ARG A 39 0.43 17.89 -11.32
C ARG A 39 0.99 18.06 -12.73
N VAL A 40 0.65 17.15 -13.62
CA VAL A 40 1.17 17.12 -14.99
C VAL A 40 0.01 17.30 -15.97
N PRO A 41 0.08 18.26 -16.91
CA PRO A 41 -0.92 18.40 -17.96
C PRO A 41 -1.09 17.09 -18.73
N TYR A 42 -2.32 16.76 -19.14
CA TYR A 42 -2.59 15.46 -19.76
C TYR A 42 -1.73 15.19 -21.01
N ALA A 43 -1.48 16.23 -21.82
CA ALA A 43 -0.65 16.12 -23.02
C ALA A 43 0.85 15.89 -22.75
N GLU A 44 1.30 16.10 -21.51
CA GLU A 44 2.70 15.94 -21.07
C GLU A 44 2.87 14.70 -20.19
N GLN A 45 1.83 13.89 -20.05
CA GLN A 45 1.86 12.66 -19.27
C GLN A 45 2.87 11.68 -19.86
N THR A 46 3.60 11.01 -18.98
CA THR A 46 4.55 9.97 -19.35
C THR A 46 4.15 8.67 -18.68
N GLU A 47 4.42 7.55 -19.35
CA GLU A 47 4.24 6.21 -18.76
C GLU A 47 4.96 6.10 -17.41
N ALA A 48 6.16 6.67 -17.29
CA ALA A 48 6.92 6.68 -16.04
C ALA A 48 6.21 7.42 -14.89
N HIS A 49 5.57 8.55 -15.16
CA HIS A 49 4.79 9.26 -14.14
C HIS A 49 3.52 8.48 -13.77
N TYR A 50 2.82 7.93 -14.77
CA TYR A 50 1.66 7.07 -14.53
C TYR A 50 2.03 5.85 -13.68
N ASP A 51 3.09 5.13 -14.05
CA ASP A 51 3.58 3.97 -13.32
C ASP A 51 3.94 4.33 -11.89
N ALA A 52 4.66 5.45 -11.66
CA ALA A 52 4.98 5.89 -10.30
C ALA A 52 3.72 6.15 -9.45
N VAL A 53 2.70 6.82 -10.03
CA VAL A 53 1.42 7.09 -9.35
C VAL A 53 0.69 5.78 -9.05
N MET A 54 0.64 4.86 -10.02
CA MET A 54 -0.05 3.59 -9.89
C MET A 54 0.68 2.62 -8.95
N ASP A 55 2.00 2.64 -8.93
CA ASP A 55 2.83 1.85 -8.03
C ASP A 55 2.55 2.24 -6.58
N LEU A 56 2.55 3.55 -6.30
CA LEU A 56 2.25 4.06 -4.96
C LEU A 56 0.77 3.90 -4.57
N ASN A 57 -0.18 4.23 -5.45
CA ASN A 57 -1.59 4.37 -5.05
C ASN A 57 -2.42 3.11 -5.23
N ALA A 58 -2.00 2.19 -6.12
CA ALA A 58 -2.80 1.00 -6.47
C ALA A 58 -2.03 -0.30 -6.24
N ARG A 59 -0.80 -0.41 -6.74
CA ARG A 59 0.01 -1.63 -6.60
C ARG A 59 0.40 -1.86 -5.15
N SER A 60 0.74 -0.80 -4.41
CA SER A 60 1.01 -0.88 -2.97
C SER A 60 -0.19 -1.45 -2.21
N VAL A 61 -1.40 -0.97 -2.50
CA VAL A 61 -2.67 -1.39 -1.87
C VAL A 61 -2.93 -2.87 -2.13
N LEU A 62 -2.77 -3.31 -3.39
CA LEU A 62 -2.91 -4.71 -3.76
C LEU A 62 -1.89 -5.59 -3.03
N THR A 63 -0.62 -5.17 -3.02
CA THR A 63 0.50 -5.90 -2.41
C THR A 63 0.30 -6.03 -0.89
N ALA A 64 0.04 -4.91 -0.21
CA ALA A 64 -0.19 -4.88 1.23
C ALA A 64 -1.40 -5.72 1.63
N SER A 65 -2.51 -5.58 0.89
CA SER A 65 -3.73 -6.36 1.14
C SER A 65 -3.48 -7.86 0.98
N ARG A 66 -2.81 -8.27 -0.11
CA ARG A 66 -2.44 -9.68 -0.33
C ARG A 66 -1.55 -10.21 0.80
N GLN A 67 -0.54 -9.44 1.22
CA GLN A 67 0.36 -9.84 2.29
C GLN A 67 -0.33 -9.92 3.66
N ALA A 68 -1.33 -9.07 3.91
CA ALA A 68 -2.10 -9.09 5.15
C ALA A 68 -3.09 -10.28 5.23
N MET A 69 -3.55 -10.83 4.10
CA MET A 69 -4.60 -11.85 4.06
C MET A 69 -4.33 -13.09 4.94
N PRO A 70 -3.14 -13.71 4.94
CA PRO A 70 -2.87 -14.88 5.76
C PRO A 70 -3.00 -14.61 7.26
N TRP A 71 -2.71 -13.38 7.70
CA TRP A 71 -2.83 -12.96 9.10
C TRP A 71 -4.29 -12.66 9.46
N LEU A 72 -4.98 -11.86 8.64
CA LEU A 72 -6.38 -11.48 8.85
C LEU A 72 -7.32 -12.69 8.84
N LYS A 73 -7.03 -13.72 8.02
CA LYS A 73 -7.84 -14.95 7.96
C LYS A 73 -7.79 -15.80 9.24
N ARG A 74 -6.79 -15.64 10.11
CA ARG A 74 -6.65 -16.48 11.32
C ARG A 74 -7.71 -16.18 12.38
N GLN A 75 -8.12 -14.92 12.48
CA GLN A 75 -8.96 -14.44 13.58
C GLN A 75 -10.01 -13.40 13.15
N GLY A 76 -10.08 -13.08 11.86
CA GLY A 76 -10.88 -11.97 11.35
C GLY A 76 -10.15 -10.63 11.46
N GLY A 77 -10.66 -9.63 10.76
CA GLY A 77 -10.09 -8.29 10.72
C GLY A 77 -10.68 -7.46 9.60
N PHE A 78 -10.06 -6.32 9.30
CA PHE A 78 -10.54 -5.40 8.28
C PHE A 78 -9.42 -4.87 7.38
N ILE A 79 -9.80 -4.42 6.18
CA ILE A 79 -8.96 -3.62 5.30
C ILE A 79 -9.72 -2.34 4.99
N VAL A 80 -9.08 -1.19 5.21
CA VAL A 80 -9.58 0.13 4.82
C VAL A 80 -8.65 0.70 3.77
N ASN A 81 -9.21 1.14 2.63
CA ASN A 81 -8.47 1.84 1.60
C ASN A 81 -8.88 3.31 1.61
N THR A 82 -7.93 4.22 1.85
CA THR A 82 -8.18 5.65 1.78
C THR A 82 -8.30 6.06 0.31
N SER A 83 -9.50 6.46 -0.10
CA SER A 83 -9.76 7.06 -1.41
C SER A 83 -9.71 8.59 -1.33
N SER A 84 -9.79 9.25 -2.48
CA SER A 84 -10.06 10.68 -2.59
C SER A 84 -11.52 10.94 -2.99
N ILE A 85 -12.01 12.15 -2.70
CA ILE A 85 -13.26 12.70 -3.27
C ILE A 85 -13.09 13.28 -4.68
N ALA A 86 -11.83 13.54 -5.06
CA ALA A 86 -11.46 14.18 -6.30
C ALA A 86 -11.66 13.28 -7.51
#